data_AF-A0A3N5TDB6-F1
#
_entry.id   AF-A0A3N5TDB6-F1
#
_cell.length_a   1.000
_cell.length_b   1.000
_cell.length_c   1.000
_cell.angle_alpha   90.00
_cell.angle_beta   90.00
_cell.angle_gamma   90.00
#
_symmetry.space_group_name_H-M   'P 1'
#
loop_
_entity.id
_entity.type
_entity.pdbx_description
1 polymer ?
#
loop_
_entity_poly.entity_id
_entity_poly.type
_entity_poly.pdbx_seq_one_letter_code
_entity_poly.pdbx_strand_id
1 'polypeptide(L)'
;MGEYFDQIPQDLREHVRGLVASVKVDSGADALEIVSQAWLEKNTVFTDTLADMKMEELASLPKDSEKGALALTYSGSLVNIGPLVDGVRTVKYTSIGFRTNAPEHAESGKSTLQNDVSVGNVIQFSNGPVKSTSPIFKIAVCADDNMSPAEQQQTIFDAATVIEEEFIEVNKTVLED
;
A
#
# COMPACT_ATOMS: atom_id res chain seq x y z
N MET A 1 -9.17 26.26 8.57
CA MET A 1 -7.90 25.65 8.16
C MET A 1 -7.88 24.33 8.89
N GLY A 2 -7.76 23.23 8.15
CA GLY A 2 -7.69 21.89 8.74
C GLY A 2 -6.32 21.69 9.38
N GLU A 3 -6.25 20.99 10.50
CA GLU A 3 -4.98 20.72 11.18
C GLU A 3 -4.18 19.69 10.40
N TYR A 4 -4.83 18.63 9.91
CA TYR A 4 -4.22 17.50 9.23
C TYR A 4 -4.49 17.50 7.73
N PHE A 5 -5.73 17.79 7.31
CA PHE A 5 -6.12 17.68 5.90
C PHE A 5 -5.30 18.60 4.98
N ASP A 6 -4.94 19.80 5.47
CA ASP A 6 -4.15 20.77 4.71
C ASP A 6 -2.68 20.33 4.50
N GLN A 7 -2.19 19.38 5.30
CA GLN A 7 -0.85 18.78 5.16
C GLN A 7 -0.80 17.71 4.05
N ILE A 8 -1.95 17.20 3.62
CA ILE A 8 -2.04 16.16 2.59
C ILE A 8 -1.76 16.77 1.21
N PRO A 9 -0.91 16.12 0.37
CA PRO A 9 -0.66 16.55 -0.99
C PRO A 9 -1.96 16.77 -1.78
N GLN A 10 -2.01 17.85 -2.56
CA GLN A 10 -3.26 18.34 -3.17
C GLN A 10 -3.94 17.30 -4.08
N ASP A 11 -3.15 16.53 -4.81
CA ASP A 11 -3.56 15.42 -5.67
C ASP A 11 -4.20 14.25 -4.91
N LEU A 12 -3.93 14.13 -3.60
CA LEU A 12 -4.43 13.04 -2.75
C LEU A 12 -5.65 13.43 -1.92
N ARG A 13 -5.90 14.73 -1.77
CA ARG A 13 -7.00 15.28 -0.97
C ARG A 13 -8.37 14.73 -1.36
N GLU A 14 -8.63 14.52 -2.66
CA GLU A 14 -9.90 13.93 -3.12
C GLU A 14 -10.03 12.46 -2.72
N HIS A 15 -8.93 11.70 -2.78
CA HIS A 15 -8.92 10.31 -2.34
C HIS A 15 -9.18 10.20 -0.84
N VAL A 16 -8.53 11.05 -0.03
CA VAL A 16 -8.72 11.07 1.42
C VAL A 16 -10.13 11.49 1.81
N ARG A 17 -10.73 12.48 1.13
CA ARG A 17 -12.16 12.79 1.30
C ARG A 17 -13.06 11.58 1.01
N GLY A 18 -12.73 10.79 0.00
CA GLY A 18 -13.47 9.57 -0.33
C GLY A 18 -13.38 8.49 0.75
N LEU A 19 -12.32 8.49 1.57
CA LEU A 19 -12.17 7.56 2.70
C LEU A 19 -13.12 7.88 3.85
N VAL A 20 -13.55 9.14 4.00
CA VAL A 20 -14.53 9.55 5.03
C VAL A 20 -15.84 8.76 4.92
N ALA A 21 -16.28 8.42 3.71
CA ALA A 21 -17.50 7.62 3.51
C ALA A 21 -17.35 6.16 3.98
N SER A 22 -16.11 5.70 4.22
CA SER A 22 -15.80 4.33 4.61
C SER A 22 -15.62 4.17 6.13
N VAL A 23 -15.45 5.27 6.86
CA VAL A 23 -15.35 5.27 8.33
C VAL A 23 -16.72 5.46 8.98
N LYS A 24 -16.98 4.71 10.05
CA LYS A 24 -18.20 4.84 10.86
C LYS A 24 -17.96 5.84 12.00
N VAL A 25 -17.66 7.08 11.66
CA VAL A 25 -17.54 8.17 12.65
C VAL A 25 -18.84 8.96 12.65
N ASP A 26 -19.29 9.41 13.82
CA ASP A 26 -20.47 10.29 13.90
C ASP A 26 -20.21 11.56 13.08
N SER A 27 -21.08 11.79 12.09
CA SER A 27 -20.81 12.68 10.97
C SER A 27 -20.73 14.16 11.36
N GLY A 28 -19.52 14.71 11.42
CA GLY A 28 -19.19 16.12 11.60
C GLY A 28 -17.85 16.50 10.93
N ALA A 29 -17.45 17.78 11.00
CA ALA A 29 -16.17 18.29 10.47
C ALA A 29 -14.93 17.52 10.99
N ASP A 30 -15.10 16.79 12.08
CA ASP A 30 -14.08 15.98 12.74
C ASP A 30 -13.68 14.73 11.92
N ALA A 31 -14.61 14.13 11.15
CA ALA A 31 -14.33 12.88 10.43
C ALA A 31 -13.26 13.05 9.33
N LEU A 32 -13.21 14.21 8.65
CA LEU A 32 -12.18 14.48 7.65
C LEU A 32 -10.81 14.66 8.30
N GLU A 33 -10.73 15.36 9.43
CA GLU A 33 -9.48 15.58 10.16
C GLU A 33 -8.94 14.27 10.74
N ILE A 34 -9.81 13.45 11.36
CA ILE A 34 -9.51 12.11 11.86
C ILE A 34 -8.92 11.23 10.75
N VAL A 35 -9.62 11.12 9.61
CA VAL A 35 -9.13 10.31 8.47
C VAL A 35 -7.82 10.87 7.91
N SER A 36 -7.64 12.20 7.95
CA SER A 36 -6.42 12.84 7.49
C SER A 36 -5.24 12.56 8.41
N GLN A 37 -5.45 12.60 9.73
CA GLN A 37 -4.47 12.22 10.73
C GLN A 37 -4.04 10.76 10.54
N ALA A 38 -5.00 9.83 10.50
CA ALA A 38 -4.72 8.42 10.26
C ALA A 38 -3.95 8.18 8.96
N TRP A 39 -4.28 8.92 7.89
CA TRP A 39 -3.57 8.81 6.62
C TRP A 39 -2.12 9.29 6.73
N LEU A 40 -1.87 10.42 7.40
CA LEU A 40 -0.52 10.97 7.60
C LEU A 40 0.33 10.02 8.45
N GLU A 41 -0.21 9.51 9.56
CA GLU A 41 0.48 8.56 10.43
C GLU A 41 0.84 7.27 9.68
N LYS A 42 -0.09 6.70 8.91
CA LYS A 42 0.19 5.54 8.05
C LYS A 42 1.26 5.82 7.00
N ASN A 43 1.26 7.00 6.39
CA ASN A 43 2.29 7.38 5.44
C ASN A 43 3.68 7.47 6.11
N THR A 44 3.74 7.99 7.34
CA THR A 44 4.97 8.03 8.15
C THR A 44 5.44 6.61 8.45
N VAL A 45 4.59 5.75 9.03
CA VAL A 45 4.90 4.33 9.31
C VAL A 45 5.45 3.61 8.08
N PHE A 46 4.81 3.80 6.92
CA PHE A 46 5.27 3.19 5.68
C PHE A 46 6.69 3.65 5.34
N THR A 47 6.93 4.96 5.35
CA THR A 47 8.23 5.55 4.98
C THR A 47 9.33 5.14 5.94
N ASP A 48 9.07 5.16 7.25
CA ASP A 48 10.02 4.77 8.28
C ASP A 48 10.37 3.29 8.19
N THR A 49 9.37 2.42 7.99
CA THR A 49 9.61 0.98 7.81
C THR A 49 10.45 0.69 6.57
N LEU A 50 10.23 1.40 5.46
CA LEU A 50 11.07 1.24 4.26
C LEU A 50 12.53 1.59 4.54
N ALA A 51 12.77 2.67 5.28
CA ALA A 51 14.13 3.08 5.65
C ALA A 51 14.81 2.02 6.52
N ASP A 52 14.12 1.50 7.54
CA ASP A 52 14.62 0.45 8.43
C ASP A 52 14.93 -0.85 7.68
N MET A 53 14.09 -1.19 6.70
CA MET A 53 14.22 -2.40 5.87
C MET A 53 15.15 -2.20 4.65
N LYS A 54 15.81 -1.04 4.52
CA LYS A 54 16.71 -0.69 3.40
C LYS A 54 16.03 -0.87 2.05
N MET A 55 14.79 -0.40 1.95
CA MET A 55 14.04 -0.33 0.72
C MET A 55 14.09 1.10 0.16
N GLU A 56 14.08 1.21 -1.17
CA GLU A 56 14.09 2.50 -1.87
C GLU A 56 12.78 2.72 -2.61
N GLU A 57 12.27 3.96 -2.58
CA GLU A 57 11.06 4.33 -3.31
C GLU A 57 11.36 4.56 -4.80
N LEU A 58 10.46 4.08 -5.67
CA LEU A 58 10.53 4.28 -7.11
C LEU A 58 9.22 4.87 -7.65
N ALA A 59 9.31 5.65 -8.74
CA ALA A 59 8.13 6.16 -9.43
C ALA A 59 7.38 5.06 -10.22
N SER A 60 8.12 4.04 -10.70
CA SER A 60 7.57 2.93 -11.47
C SER A 60 8.46 1.69 -11.41
N LEU A 61 7.84 0.51 -11.45
CA LEU A 61 8.48 -0.79 -11.66
C LEU A 61 8.01 -1.37 -13.01
N PRO A 62 8.92 -1.63 -13.96
CA PRO A 62 8.58 -2.33 -15.20
C PRO A 62 8.01 -3.73 -14.92
N LYS A 63 6.96 -4.14 -15.64
CA LYS A 63 6.30 -5.44 -15.41
C LYS A 63 7.26 -6.63 -15.54
N ASP A 64 8.23 -6.50 -16.44
CA ASP A 64 9.21 -7.52 -16.79
C ASP A 64 10.52 -7.37 -15.97
N SER A 65 10.57 -6.45 -15.00
CA SER A 65 11.70 -6.33 -14.07
C SER A 65 11.82 -7.57 -13.19
N GLU A 66 13.02 -8.07 -12.93
CA GLU A 66 13.19 -9.22 -12.04
C GLU A 66 12.94 -8.88 -10.55
N LYS A 67 13.01 -7.59 -10.18
CA LYS A 67 12.85 -7.12 -8.79
C LYS A 67 11.44 -7.37 -8.26
N GLY A 68 11.35 -7.65 -6.96
CA GLY A 68 10.11 -7.53 -6.19
C GLY A 68 9.83 -6.08 -5.78
N ALA A 69 8.60 -5.79 -5.36
CA ALA A 69 8.22 -4.50 -4.80
C ALA A 69 7.15 -4.62 -3.72
N LEU A 70 7.11 -3.63 -2.83
CA LEU A 70 5.98 -3.34 -1.95
C LEU A 70 5.27 -2.09 -2.47
N ALA A 71 3.97 -2.16 -2.70
CA ALA A 71 3.19 -1.00 -3.12
C ALA A 71 2.09 -0.66 -2.11
N LEU A 72 1.93 0.63 -1.82
CA LEU A 72 0.85 1.19 -1.01
C LEU A 72 -0.16 1.87 -1.93
N THR A 73 -1.44 1.59 -1.78
CA THR A 73 -2.51 2.24 -2.56
C THR A 73 -3.06 3.48 -1.87
N TYR A 74 -3.72 4.38 -2.61
CA TYR A 74 -4.43 5.52 -2.01
C TYR A 74 -5.51 5.14 -1.00
N SER A 75 -6.03 3.90 -1.06
CA SER A 75 -7.01 3.42 -0.10
C SER A 75 -6.39 2.80 1.16
N GLY A 76 -5.07 2.84 1.32
CA GLY A 76 -4.37 2.24 2.46
C GLY A 76 -4.26 0.71 2.39
N SER A 77 -4.24 0.15 1.17
CA SER A 77 -4.02 -1.29 0.95
C SER A 77 -2.57 -1.53 0.59
N LEU A 78 -1.99 -2.64 1.06
CA LEU A 78 -0.66 -3.10 0.67
C LEU A 78 -0.75 -4.14 -0.44
N VAL A 79 0.20 -4.08 -1.36
CA VAL A 79 0.38 -5.04 -2.44
C VAL A 79 1.82 -5.49 -2.45
N ASN A 80 2.05 -6.70 -1.96
CA ASN A 80 3.36 -7.35 -1.95
C ASN A 80 3.52 -8.02 -3.29
N ILE A 81 4.50 -7.58 -4.08
CA ILE A 81 4.81 -8.10 -5.41
C ILE A 81 6.15 -8.80 -5.31
N GLY A 82 6.14 -10.12 -5.32
CA GLY A 82 7.36 -10.92 -5.32
C GLY A 82 8.19 -10.68 -6.60
N PRO A 83 9.48 -11.04 -6.57
CA PRO A 83 10.35 -10.99 -7.74
C PRO A 83 9.83 -11.90 -8.86
N LEU A 84 10.24 -11.62 -10.09
CA LEU A 84 9.84 -12.40 -11.26
C LEU A 84 10.69 -13.66 -11.33
N VAL A 85 10.06 -14.82 -11.13
CA VAL A 85 10.73 -16.14 -11.20
C VAL A 85 9.92 -17.01 -12.15
N ASP A 86 10.58 -17.58 -13.17
CA ASP A 86 9.95 -18.41 -14.20
C ASP A 86 8.72 -17.76 -14.86
N GLY A 87 8.75 -16.43 -15.02
CA GLY A 87 7.69 -15.65 -15.67
C GLY A 87 6.45 -15.39 -14.80
N VAL A 88 6.48 -15.72 -13.51
CA VAL A 88 5.38 -15.46 -12.57
C VAL A 88 5.88 -14.80 -11.28
N ARG A 89 4.94 -14.23 -10.52
CA ARG A 89 5.20 -13.60 -9.22
C ARG A 89 4.28 -14.18 -8.15
N THR A 90 4.79 -14.27 -6.93
CA THR A 90 3.90 -14.38 -5.75
C THR A 90 3.39 -12.99 -5.42
N VAL A 91 2.08 -12.82 -5.31
CA VAL A 91 1.49 -11.52 -4.95
C VAL A 91 0.53 -11.70 -3.79
N LYS A 92 0.69 -10.91 -2.73
CA LYS A 92 -0.25 -10.79 -1.61
C LYS A 92 -0.85 -9.39 -1.63
N TYR A 93 -2.18 -9.33 -1.54
CA TYR A 93 -2.94 -8.12 -1.35
C TYR A 93 -3.49 -8.12 0.07
N THR A 94 -3.26 -7.04 0.81
CA THR A 94 -3.87 -6.80 2.11
C THR A 94 -4.65 -5.49 2.08
N SER A 95 -5.93 -5.54 2.45
CA SER A 95 -6.76 -4.34 2.66
C SER A 95 -6.75 -3.94 4.13
N ILE A 96 -5.98 -2.90 4.47
CA ILE A 96 -5.90 -2.32 5.83
C ILE A 96 -6.68 -0.99 5.92
N GLY A 97 -7.37 -0.64 4.83
CA GLY A 97 -8.25 0.52 4.76
C GLY A 97 -9.63 0.24 5.35
N PHE A 98 -10.44 1.29 5.42
CA PHE A 98 -11.78 1.28 6.01
C PHE A 98 -12.86 0.56 5.18
N ARG A 99 -12.48 -0.19 4.13
CA ARG A 99 -13.43 -0.74 3.14
C ARG A 99 -13.91 -2.13 3.53
N THR A 100 -15.22 -2.34 3.50
CA THR A 100 -15.87 -3.65 3.70
C THR A 100 -16.04 -4.48 2.41
N ASN A 101 -15.71 -3.91 1.24
CA ASN A 101 -16.08 -4.46 -0.07
C ASN A 101 -14.93 -5.14 -0.85
N ALA A 102 -13.78 -5.37 -0.21
CA ALA A 102 -12.65 -6.13 -0.75
C ALA A 102 -12.25 -7.21 0.26
N PRO A 103 -11.64 -8.34 -0.18
CA PRO A 103 -11.11 -9.31 0.78
C PRO A 103 -10.04 -8.64 1.65
N GLU A 104 -10.06 -8.94 2.95
CA GLU A 104 -9.05 -8.46 3.90
C GLU A 104 -7.65 -8.89 3.46
N HIS A 105 -7.53 -10.15 3.02
CA HIS A 105 -6.31 -10.69 2.44
C HIS A 105 -6.62 -11.57 1.22
N ALA A 106 -5.77 -11.50 0.20
CA ALA A 106 -5.79 -12.41 -0.94
C ALA A 106 -4.37 -12.66 -1.45
N GLU A 107 -4.06 -13.89 -1.85
CA GLU A 107 -2.73 -14.27 -2.31
C GLU A 107 -2.80 -15.13 -3.58
N SER A 108 -1.81 -14.99 -4.47
CA SER A 108 -1.62 -15.87 -5.62
C SER A 108 -0.13 -16.04 -5.94
N GLY A 109 0.34 -17.29 -5.94
CA GLY A 109 1.71 -17.68 -6.27
C GLY A 109 2.04 -17.73 -7.78
N LYS A 110 1.08 -17.43 -8.66
CA LYS A 110 1.25 -17.48 -10.13
C LYS A 110 0.76 -16.21 -10.81
N SER A 111 1.02 -15.07 -10.19
CA SER A 111 0.51 -13.79 -10.62
C SER A 111 1.29 -13.23 -11.81
N THR A 112 0.61 -12.50 -12.69
CA THR A 112 1.17 -11.83 -13.86
C THR A 112 0.60 -10.42 -13.97
N LEU A 113 1.50 -9.44 -14.12
CA LEU A 113 1.16 -8.03 -14.30
C LEU A 113 0.78 -7.79 -15.76
N GLN A 114 -0.31 -7.05 -16.00
CA GLN A 114 -0.69 -6.65 -17.38
C GLN A 114 0.19 -5.51 -17.89
N ASN A 115 0.53 -4.58 -17.00
CA ASN A 115 1.26 -3.34 -17.29
C ASN A 115 2.29 -3.06 -16.19
N ASP A 116 3.15 -2.08 -16.43
CA ASP A 116 4.08 -1.57 -15.43
C ASP A 116 3.31 -1.05 -14.19
N VAL A 117 3.93 -1.20 -13.02
CA VAL A 117 3.40 -0.64 -11.77
C VAL A 117 3.91 0.77 -11.66
N SER A 118 3.03 1.76 -11.52
CA SER A 118 3.43 3.17 -11.47
C SER A 118 2.58 3.94 -10.47
N VAL A 119 3.19 4.90 -9.78
CA VAL A 119 2.48 5.83 -8.90
C VAL A 119 1.37 6.55 -9.69
N GLY A 120 0.22 6.76 -9.06
CA GLY A 120 -0.99 7.35 -9.63
C GLY A 120 -1.81 6.40 -10.51
N ASN A 121 -1.32 5.19 -10.80
CA ASN A 121 -2.01 4.22 -11.66
C ASN A 121 -2.46 2.98 -10.90
N VAL A 122 -3.43 2.25 -11.43
CA VAL A 122 -3.88 0.97 -10.85
C VAL A 122 -2.96 -0.17 -11.27
N ILE A 123 -2.74 -1.15 -10.39
CA ILE A 123 -2.15 -2.43 -10.80
C ILE A 123 -3.24 -3.28 -11.42
N GLN A 124 -2.97 -3.85 -12.60
CA GLN A 124 -3.86 -4.80 -13.26
C GLN A 124 -3.16 -6.14 -13.39
N PHE A 125 -3.87 -7.19 -13.02
CA PHE A 125 -3.37 -8.56 -13.07
C PHE A 125 -4.10 -9.34 -14.18
N SER A 126 -3.36 -10.04 -15.04
CA SER A 126 -3.95 -11.05 -15.93
C SER A 126 -4.27 -12.33 -15.16
N ASN A 127 -3.42 -12.64 -14.18
CA ASN A 127 -3.68 -13.61 -13.12
C ASN A 127 -3.16 -13.01 -11.81
N GLY A 128 -3.91 -13.08 -10.71
CA GLY A 128 -3.51 -12.46 -9.46
C GLY A 128 -4.55 -12.56 -8.35
N PRO A 129 -4.23 -12.09 -7.14
CA PRO A 129 -5.13 -12.18 -5.98
C PRO A 129 -6.37 -11.28 -6.11
N VAL A 130 -6.26 -10.21 -6.91
CA VAL A 130 -7.34 -9.30 -7.28
C VAL A 130 -7.24 -8.98 -8.77
N LYS A 131 -8.36 -8.58 -9.40
CA LYS A 131 -8.35 -8.15 -10.81
C LYS A 131 -7.58 -6.83 -11.00
N SER A 132 -7.82 -5.89 -10.10
CA SER A 132 -7.16 -4.59 -10.09
C SER A 132 -7.15 -3.97 -8.69
N THR A 133 -6.22 -3.06 -8.46
CA THR A 133 -6.13 -2.27 -7.21
C THR A 133 -6.79 -0.91 -7.37
N SER A 134 -6.88 -0.14 -6.27
CA SER A 134 -6.94 1.33 -6.34
C SER A 134 -5.59 1.90 -6.83
N PRO A 135 -5.54 3.19 -7.22
CA PRO A 135 -4.30 3.76 -7.70
C PRO A 135 -3.19 3.69 -6.64
N ILE A 136 -1.96 3.46 -7.11
CA ILE A 136 -0.78 3.31 -6.27
C ILE A 136 -0.30 4.67 -5.80
N PHE A 137 -0.03 4.78 -4.51
CA PHE A 137 0.56 5.94 -3.88
C PHE A 137 2.08 5.89 -3.84
N LYS A 138 2.62 4.77 -3.35
CA LYS A 138 4.06 4.55 -3.22
C LYS A 138 4.44 3.16 -3.69
N ILE A 139 5.64 3.04 -4.24
CA ILE A 139 6.25 1.77 -4.65
C ILE A 139 7.64 1.77 -4.03
N ALA A 140 8.03 0.65 -3.43
CA ALA A 140 9.36 0.47 -2.92
C ALA A 140 9.94 -0.90 -3.29
N VAL A 141 11.25 -0.94 -3.51
CA VAL A 141 12.00 -2.16 -3.84
C VAL A 141 13.16 -2.34 -2.86
N CYS A 142 13.67 -3.55 -2.72
CA CYS A 142 14.91 -3.78 -1.95
C CYS A 142 16.07 -3.03 -2.62
N ALA A 143 16.83 -2.25 -1.86
CA ALA A 143 17.89 -1.40 -2.40
C ALA A 143 19.16 -2.18 -2.80
N ASP A 144 19.37 -3.39 -2.27
CA ASP A 144 20.50 -4.23 -2.65
C ASP A 144 20.20 -5.02 -3.94
N ASP A 145 20.84 -4.62 -5.03
CA ASP A 145 20.74 -5.28 -6.35
C ASP A 145 21.26 -6.73 -6.37
N ASN A 146 22.05 -7.14 -5.37
CA ASN A 146 22.60 -8.50 -5.29
C ASN A 146 21.74 -9.45 -4.46
N MET A 147 20.65 -8.95 -3.87
CA MET A 147 19.75 -9.74 -3.05
C MET A 147 19.04 -10.81 -3.90
N SER A 148 19.07 -12.06 -3.44
CA SER A 148 18.43 -13.16 -4.16
C SER A 148 16.90 -12.99 -4.20
N PRO A 149 16.19 -13.63 -5.16
CA PRO A 149 14.73 -13.56 -5.22
C PRO A 149 14.05 -14.01 -3.91
N ALA A 150 14.59 -15.03 -3.24
CA ALA A 150 14.04 -15.50 -1.97
C ALA A 150 14.20 -14.46 -0.85
N GLU A 151 15.38 -13.83 -0.76
CA GLU A 151 15.63 -12.77 0.22
C GLU A 151 14.77 -11.54 -0.05
N GLN A 152 14.65 -11.09 -1.31
CA GLN A 152 13.77 -9.97 -1.68
C GLN A 152 12.32 -10.25 -1.27
N GLN A 153 11.82 -11.46 -1.56
CA GLN A 153 10.47 -11.83 -1.18
C GLN A 153 10.28 -11.82 0.34
N GLN A 154 11.25 -12.32 1.10
CA GLN A 154 11.20 -12.30 2.56
C GLN A 154 11.21 -10.87 3.10
N THR A 155 12.12 -10.00 2.63
CA THR A 155 12.18 -8.60 3.05
C THR A 155 10.89 -7.86 2.76
N ILE A 156 10.30 -8.04 1.57
CA ILE A 156 9.01 -7.43 1.22
C ILE A 156 7.90 -7.94 2.14
N PHE A 157 7.88 -9.23 2.46
CA PHE A 157 6.88 -9.82 3.35
C PHE A 157 7.01 -9.30 4.78
N ASP A 158 8.23 -9.23 5.31
CA ASP A 158 8.50 -8.75 6.66
C ASP A 158 8.14 -7.26 6.78
N ALA A 159 8.54 -6.44 5.81
CA ALA A 159 8.19 -5.01 5.77
C ALA A 159 6.67 -4.81 5.75
N ALA A 160 5.97 -5.57 4.89
CA ALA A 160 4.52 -5.51 4.82
C ALA A 160 3.83 -5.93 6.11
N THR A 161 4.39 -6.92 6.84
CA THR A 161 3.83 -7.39 8.11
C THR A 161 3.94 -6.32 9.19
N VAL A 162 5.11 -5.69 9.33
CA VAL A 162 5.31 -4.58 10.27
C VAL A 162 4.37 -3.42 9.95
N ILE A 163 4.27 -3.02 8.68
CA ILE A 163 3.37 -1.94 8.25
C ILE A 163 1.90 -2.32 8.51
N GLU A 164 1.53 -3.57 8.28
CA GLU A 164 0.17 -4.07 8.50
C GLU A 164 -0.25 -3.96 9.97
N GLU A 165 0.62 -4.40 10.89
CA GLU A 165 0.40 -4.30 12.33
C GLU A 165 0.27 -2.85 12.79
N GLU A 166 1.20 -1.98 12.38
CA GLU A 166 1.18 -0.55 12.73
C GLU A 166 -0.04 0.17 12.14
N PHE A 167 -0.46 -0.16 10.91
CA PHE A 167 -1.65 0.43 10.31
C PHE A 167 -2.94 0.05 11.06
N ILE A 168 -2.99 -1.16 11.63
CA ILE A 168 -4.09 -1.60 12.48
C ILE A 168 -4.11 -0.79 13.77
N GLU A 169 -2.95 -0.56 14.39
CA GLU A 169 -2.87 0.26 15.61
C GLU A 169 -3.27 1.72 15.34
N VAL A 170 -2.78 2.35 14.27
CA VAL A 170 -3.22 3.70 13.86
C VAL A 170 -4.73 3.76 13.67
N ASN A 171 -5.32 2.74 13.04
CA ASN A 171 -6.78 2.69 12.88
C ASN A 171 -7.51 2.62 14.22
N LYS A 172 -7.02 1.85 15.20
CA LYS A 172 -7.64 1.78 16.53
C LYS A 172 -7.53 3.11 17.26
N THR A 173 -6.33 3.70 17.30
CA THR A 173 -6.09 4.97 18.01
C THR A 173 -6.92 6.11 17.44
N VAL A 174 -7.10 6.16 16.11
CA VAL A 174 -7.74 7.31 15.47
C VAL A 174 -9.25 7.11 15.27
N LEU A 175 -9.77 5.87 15.23
CA LEU A 175 -11.20 5.61 15.00
C LEU A 175 -11.99 5.14 16.23
N GLU A 176 -11.32 4.65 17.27
CA GLU A 176 -11.98 4.14 18.48
C GLU A 176 -11.88 5.12 19.67
N ASP A 177 -11.11 6.21 19.57
CA ASP A 177 -11.12 7.36 20.49
C ASP A 177 -12.15 8.43 20.07
#